data_AF-A0A9C9UBS8-F1
#
_entry.id   AF-A0A9C9UBS8-F1
#
_cell.length_a   1.000
_cell.length_b   1.000
_cell.length_c   1.000
_cell.angle_alpha   90.00
_cell.angle_beta   90.00
_cell.angle_gamma   90.00
#
_symmetry.space_group_name_H-M   'P 1'
#
loop_
_entity.id
_entity.type
_entity.pdbx_description
1 polymer ?
#
loop_
_entity_poly.entity_id
_entity_poly.type
_entity_poly.pdbx_seq_one_letter_code
_entity_poly.pdbx_strand_id
1 'polypeptide(L)' 'PVDKLAVQYRGVEKLEDLSPLLLEQIAHFFGHYKDLESNKWVKIDGWVGTDEAKAEILASVERFKTSPEKPCF' A
#
# COMPACT_ATOMS: atom_id res chain seq x y z
N PRO A 1 -7.42 -9.29 -3.81
CA PRO A 1 -7.93 -9.83 -5.10
C PRO A 1 -9.45 -9.85 -5.04
N VAL A 2 -10.17 -9.71 -6.17
CA VAL A 2 -11.63 -9.88 -6.14
C VAL A 2 -11.99 -11.33 -5.80
N ASP A 3 -13.11 -11.53 -5.10
CA ASP A 3 -13.59 -12.84 -4.65
C ASP A 3 -13.58 -13.93 -5.71
N LYS A 4 -13.88 -13.56 -6.96
CA LYS A 4 -13.90 -14.47 -8.10
C LYS A 4 -12.53 -15.10 -8.39
N LEU A 5 -11.45 -14.43 -8.02
CA LEU A 5 -10.08 -14.85 -8.33
C LEU A 5 -9.39 -15.58 -7.18
N ALA A 6 -9.68 -15.21 -5.93
CA ALA A 6 -8.98 -15.78 -4.78
C ALA A 6 -9.90 -15.90 -3.56
N VAL A 7 -10.59 -17.05 -3.48
CA VAL A 7 -11.60 -17.33 -2.46
C VAL A 7 -11.04 -17.26 -1.03
N GLN A 8 -9.75 -17.56 -0.84
CA GLN A 8 -9.09 -17.53 0.47
C GLN A 8 -9.05 -16.13 1.11
N TYR A 9 -9.26 -15.06 0.34
CA TYR A 9 -9.28 -13.68 0.85
C TYR A 9 -10.68 -13.12 1.08
N ARG A 10 -11.76 -13.89 0.86
CA ARG A 10 -13.15 -13.41 1.02
C ARG A 10 -13.47 -12.88 2.42
N GLY A 11 -12.76 -13.36 3.44
CA GLY A 11 -12.93 -12.90 4.83
C GLY A 11 -12.04 -11.72 5.22
N VAL A 12 -11.29 -11.15 4.28
CA VAL A 12 -10.33 -10.08 4.55
C VAL A 12 -10.84 -8.79 3.92
N GLU A 13 -11.47 -7.96 4.75
CA GLU A 13 -12.09 -6.70 4.34
C GLU A 13 -11.36 -5.48 4.89
N LYS A 14 -10.60 -5.64 5.98
CA LYS A 14 -9.82 -4.59 6.63
C LYS A 14 -8.48 -5.12 7.15
N LEU A 15 -7.59 -4.20 7.55
CA LEU A 15 -6.25 -4.53 8.04
C LEU A 15 -6.28 -5.48 9.23
N GLU A 16 -7.26 -5.33 10.11
CA GLU A 16 -7.39 -6.13 11.33
C GLU A 16 -7.79 -7.58 11.05
N ASP A 17 -8.25 -7.88 9.84
CA ASP A 17 -8.54 -9.25 9.42
C ASP A 17 -7.26 -10.01 9.01
N LEU A 18 -6.12 -9.31 8.90
CA LEU A 18 -4.81 -9.90 8.68
C LEU A 18 -4.10 -10.21 9.99
N SER A 19 -3.18 -11.18 9.95
CA SER A 19 -2.31 -11.47 11.08
C SER A 19 -1.45 -10.24 11.42
N PRO A 20 -1.40 -9.81 12.70
CA PRO A 20 -0.51 -8.72 13.12
C PRO A 20 0.97 -8.98 12.76
N LEU A 21 1.42 -10.23 12.84
CA LEU A 21 2.77 -10.62 12.46
C LEU A 21 3.06 -10.32 10.99
N LEU A 22 2.07 -10.51 10.09
CA LEU A 22 2.25 -10.19 8.67
C LEU A 22 2.45 -8.68 8.47
N LEU A 23 1.68 -7.85 9.18
CA LEU A 23 1.82 -6.40 9.11
C LEU A 23 3.19 -5.94 9.63
N GLU A 24 3.68 -6.54 10.72
CA GLU A 24 5.03 -6.31 11.25
C GLU A 24 6.11 -6.74 10.26
N GLN A 25 5.96 -7.91 9.62
CA GLN A 25 6.90 -8.40 8.62
C GLN A 25 6.98 -7.48 7.40
N ILE A 26 5.85 -6.97 6.91
CA ILE A 26 5.82 -6.02 5.80
C ILE A 26 6.48 -4.71 6.20
N ALA A 27 6.17 -4.17 7.38
CA ALA A 27 6.80 -2.95 7.89
C ALA A 27 8.31 -3.12 8.05
N HIS A 28 8.77 -4.22 8.66
CA HIS A 28 10.19 -4.54 8.80
C HIS A 28 10.89 -4.61 7.45
N PHE A 29 10.29 -5.29 6.46
CA PHE A 29 10.87 -5.37 5.12
C PHE A 29 11.11 -3.97 4.53
N PHE A 30 10.08 -3.12 4.48
CA PHE A 30 10.23 -1.78 3.90
C PHE A 30 11.13 -0.85 4.73
N GLY A 31 11.24 -1.07 6.04
CA GLY A 31 12.16 -0.34 6.90
C GLY A 31 13.63 -0.64 6.60
N HIS A 32 13.94 -1.86 6.15
CA HIS A 32 15.33 -2.35 6.05
C HIS A 32 15.82 -2.66 4.63
N TYR A 33 14.94 -2.83 3.64
CA TYR A 33 15.36 -3.32 2.31
C TYR A 33 16.35 -2.41 1.56
N LYS A 34 16.50 -1.16 2.02
CA LYS A 34 17.39 -0.14 1.44
C LYS A 34 18.63 0.15 2.30
N ASP A 35 18.87 -0.58 3.38
CA ASP A 35 19.94 -0.28 4.34
C ASP A 35 21.35 -0.22 3.71
N LEU A 36 21.55 -0.95 2.61
CA LEU A 36 22.83 -0.98 1.87
C LEU A 36 22.85 -0.06 0.63
N GLU A 37 21.76 0.66 0.36
CA GLU A 37 21.69 1.62 -0.74
C GLU A 37 22.12 3.00 -0.25
N SER A 38 23.34 3.42 -0.60
CA SER A 38 23.88 4.72 -0.21
C SER A 38 22.93 5.86 -0.56
N ASN A 39 22.69 6.75 0.41
CA ASN A 39 21.79 7.91 0.31
C ASN A 39 20.29 7.58 0.19
N LYS A 40 19.86 6.35 0.45
CA LYS A 40 18.44 6.00 0.52
C LYS A 40 18.07 5.55 1.92
N TRP A 41 16.88 5.95 2.36
CA TRP A 41 16.29 5.53 3.62
C TRP A 41 14.77 5.51 3.47
N VAL A 42 14.10 4.84 4.40
CA VAL A 42 12.64 4.80 4.50
C VAL A 42 12.27 5.12 5.94
N LYS A 43 11.24 5.95 6.10
CA LYS A 43 10.53 6.12 7.38
C LYS A 43 9.11 5.66 7.17
N ILE A 44 8.64 4.85 8.10
CA ILE A 44 7.27 4.32 8.11
C ILE A 44 6.47 5.15 9.09
N ASP A 45 5.42 5.80 8.60
CA ASP A 45 4.54 6.61 9.45
C ASP A 45 3.41 5.79 10.09
N GLY A 46 3.05 4.63 9.49
CA GLY A 46 2.10 3.68 10.06
C GLY A 46 1.19 3.03 9.02
N TRP A 47 0.23 2.26 9.51
CA TRP A 47 -0.86 1.67 8.72
C TRP A 47 -2.12 2.53 8.83
N VAL A 48 -2.89 2.63 7.75
CA VAL A 48 -4.17 3.35 7.68
C VAL A 48 -5.26 2.46 7.10
N GLY A 49 -6.52 2.76 7.43
CA GLY A 49 -7.68 1.95 7.08
C GLY A 49 -8.01 1.92 5.58
N THR A 50 -9.06 1.16 5.27
CA THR A 50 -9.52 0.97 3.88
C THR A 50 -10.11 2.23 3.27
N ASP A 51 -10.69 3.11 4.07
CA ASP A 51 -11.26 4.37 3.58
C ASP A 51 -10.17 5.35 3.16
N GLU A 52 -9.12 5.49 3.96
CA GLU A 52 -7.94 6.29 3.63
C GLU A 52 -7.22 5.74 2.39
N ALA A 53 -7.08 4.41 2.30
CA ALA A 53 -6.51 3.78 1.11
C ALA A 53 -7.33 4.07 -0.16
N LYS A 54 -8.66 3.98 -0.08
CA LYS A 54 -9.56 4.33 -1.20
C LYS A 54 -9.46 5.81 -1.55
N ALA A 55 -9.41 6.68 -0.56
CA ALA A 55 -9.27 8.12 -0.75
C ALA A 55 -7.97 8.46 -1.50
N GLU A 56 -6.85 7.85 -1.13
CA GLU A 56 -5.56 8.08 -1.80
C GLU A 56 -5.53 7.57 -3.24
N ILE A 57 -6.20 6.45 -3.53
CA ILE A 57 -6.39 5.94 -4.90
C ILE A 57 -7.17 6.96 -5.74
N LEU A 58 -8.31 7.45 -5.25
CA LEU A 58 -9.13 8.43 -5.98
C LEU A 58 -8.37 9.75 -6.16
N ALA A 59 -7.66 10.23 -5.14
CA ALA A 59 -6.83 11.42 -5.23
C ALA A 59 -5.72 11.26 -6.28
N SER A 60 -5.09 10.09 -6.36
CA SER A 60 -4.10 9.77 -7.38
C SER A 60 -4.68 9.77 -8.80
N VAL A 61 -5.89 9.23 -8.97
CA VAL A 61 -6.61 9.25 -10.25
C VAL A 61 -6.90 10.69 -10.69
N GLU A 62 -7.37 11.54 -9.78
CA GLU A 62 -7.61 12.95 -10.10
C GLU A 62 -6.31 13.69 -10.44
N ARG A 63 -5.23 13.50 -9.64
CA ARG A 63 -3.91 14.08 -9.95
C ARG A 63 -3.42 13.69 -11.33
N PHE A 64 -3.60 12.44 -11.74
CA PHE A 64 -3.24 11.99 -13.08
C PHE A 64 -4.08 12.68 -14.17
N LYS A 65 -5.41 12.78 -13.98
CA LYS A 65 -6.29 13.46 -14.95
C LYS A 65 -5.93 14.93 -15.16
N THR A 66 -5.57 15.62 -14.07
CA THR A 66 -5.21 17.04 -14.08
C THR A 66 -3.73 17.30 -14.36
N SER A 67 -2.92 16.25 -14.49
CA SER A 67 -1.49 16.41 -14.75
C SER A 67 -1.28 17.09 -16.12
N PRO A 68 -0.50 18.18 -16.19
CA PRO A 68 -0.20 18.84 -17.46
C PRO A 68 0.64 17.94 -18.38
N GLU A 69 1.48 17.09 -17.78
CA GLU A 69 2.21 16.04 -18.47
C GLU A 69 1.65 14.68 -18.04
N LYS A 70 1.06 13.95 -18.99
CA LYS A 70 0.58 12.59 -18.73
C LYS A 70 1.71 11.62 -19.06
N PRO A 71 2.23 10.88 -18.07
CA PRO A 71 3.26 9.89 -18.35
C PRO A 71 2.72 8.80 -19.29
N CYS A 72 3.47 8.48 -20.34
CA CYS A 72 3.19 7.40 -21.29
C CYS A 72 3.76 6.08 -20.75
N PHE A 73 3.10 5.48 -19.76
CA PHE A 73 3.42 4.13 -19.28
C PHE A 73 2.86 3.06 -20.22
#